data_AF-E2C889-F1
#
_entry.id   AF-E2C889-F1
#
_cell.length_a   1.000
_cell.length_b   1.000
_cell.length_c   1.000
_cell.angle_alpha   90.00
_cell.angle_beta   90.00
_cell.angle_gamma   90.00
#
_symmetry.space_group_name_H-M   'P 1'
#
loop_
_entity.id
_entity.type
_entity.pdbx_description
1 polymer ?
#
loop_
_entity_poly.entity_id
_entity_poly.type
_entity_poly.pdbx_seq_one_letter_code
_entity_poly.pdbx_strand_id
1 'polypeptide(L)'
;LEIDKSTIPRRLQAMGKIQKGERWLLHELTKNAIANRLNISISLLAKHEKKSFLWRIVTGDGKWIYLDNSKRKKFWINPDQPSTSTPK
;
A
#
# COMPACT_ATOMS: atom_id res chain seq x y z
N LEU A 1 -16.85 34.91 -10.48
CA LEU A 1 -17.72 33.72 -10.34
C LEU A 1 -17.24 32.93 -9.13
N GLU A 2 -17.94 33.10 -8.02
CA GLU A 2 -17.62 32.41 -6.77
C GLU A 2 -18.39 31.08 -6.77
N ILE A 3 -17.68 29.96 -6.93
CA ILE A 3 -18.27 28.63 -7.01
C ILE A 3 -18.20 27.98 -5.63
N ASP A 4 -19.33 27.48 -5.15
CA ASP A 4 -19.42 26.77 -3.89
C ASP A 4 -18.52 25.52 -3.88
N LYS A 5 -17.79 25.29 -2.79
CA LYS A 5 -16.82 24.18 -2.66
C LYS A 5 -17.46 22.81 -2.82
N SER A 6 -18.76 22.66 -2.54
CA SER A 6 -19.48 21.39 -2.68
C SER A 6 -19.85 21.04 -4.13
N THR A 7 -19.75 22.01 -5.04
CA THR A 7 -20.05 21.82 -6.48
C THR A 7 -19.18 20.73 -7.11
N ILE A 8 -17.89 20.70 -6.79
CA ILE A 8 -16.93 19.73 -7.34
C ILE A 8 -17.19 18.31 -6.81
N PRO A 9 -17.29 18.07 -5.49
CA PRO A 9 -17.62 16.75 -4.95
C PRO A 9 -18.93 16.16 -5.51
N ARG A 10 -20.00 16.96 -5.58
CA ARG A 10 -21.31 16.50 -6.11
C ARG A 10 -21.20 16.05 -7.56
N ARG A 11 -20.48 16.83 -8.39
CA ARG A 11 -20.29 16.50 -9.80
C ARG A 11 -19.42 15.25 -9.98
N LEU A 12 -18.36 15.10 -9.18
CA LEU A 12 -17.53 13.88 -9.16
C LEU A 12 -18.36 12.64 -8.79
N GLN A 13 -19.21 12.75 -7.77
CA GLN A 13 -20.11 11.67 -7.36
C GLN A 13 -21.15 11.34 -8.44
N ALA A 14 -21.75 12.34 -9.09
CA ALA A 14 -22.69 12.14 -10.19
C ALA A 14 -22.04 11.43 -11.40
N MET A 15 -20.73 11.62 -11.59
CA MET A 15 -19.92 10.90 -12.59
C MET A 15 -19.41 9.53 -12.09
N GLY A 16 -19.84 9.08 -10.91
CA GLY A 16 -19.42 7.81 -10.32
C GLY A 16 -17.96 7.77 -9.85
N LYS A 17 -17.31 8.93 -9.66
CA LYS A 17 -15.93 8.99 -9.15
C LYS A 17 -15.93 8.82 -7.63
N ILE A 18 -15.00 8.01 -7.13
CA ILE A 18 -14.74 7.83 -5.71
C ILE A 18 -13.33 8.30 -5.38
N GLN A 19 -13.14 8.87 -4.19
CA GLN A 19 -11.81 9.17 -3.68
C GLN A 19 -11.17 7.86 -3.21
N LYS A 20 -10.05 7.48 -3.83
CA LYS A 20 -9.28 6.30 -3.46
C LYS A 20 -7.95 6.76 -2.87
N GLY A 21 -7.63 6.25 -1.69
CA GLY A 21 -6.32 6.48 -1.09
C GLY A 21 -5.21 5.90 -1.95
N GLU A 22 -4.07 6.59 -1.97
CA GLU A 22 -2.88 6.10 -2.66
C GLU A 22 -2.41 4.79 -2.04
N ARG A 23 -1.89 3.90 -2.90
CA ARG A 23 -1.21 2.69 -2.43
C ARG A 23 0.25 3.04 -2.22
N TRP A 24 0.77 2.75 -1.03
CA TRP A 24 2.19 2.85 -0.75
C TRP A 24 2.96 1.87 -1.65
N LEU A 25 3.74 2.43 -2.57
CA LEU A 25 4.72 1.72 -3.37
C LEU A 25 6.10 2.05 -2.80
N LEU A 26 6.86 1.03 -2.41
CA LEU A 26 8.15 1.19 -1.72
C LEU A 26 9.21 1.85 -2.61
N HIS A 27 9.15 1.61 -3.92
CA HIS A 27 10.10 2.17 -4.88
C HIS A 27 9.50 2.25 -6.29
N GLU A 28 9.79 3.35 -7.00
CA GLU A 28 9.51 3.47 -8.42
C GLU A 28 10.57 2.71 -9.21
N LEU A 29 10.16 1.66 -9.92
CA LEU A 29 11.08 0.81 -10.67
C LEU A 29 11.42 1.42 -12.03
N THR A 30 12.70 1.39 -12.40
CA THR A 30 13.12 1.70 -13.77
C THR A 30 12.59 0.65 -14.76
N LYS A 31 12.45 1.02 -16.04
CA LYS A 31 12.02 0.08 -17.10
C LYS A 31 12.89 -1.19 -17.15
N ASN A 32 14.20 -1.04 -16.94
CA ASN A 32 15.14 -2.16 -16.89
C ASN A 32 14.89 -3.07 -15.67
N ALA A 33 14.65 -2.49 -14.49
CA ALA A 33 14.31 -3.27 -13.30
C ALA A 33 13.00 -4.05 -13.48
N ILE A 34 12.00 -3.46 -14.15
CA ILE A 34 10.74 -4.14 -14.48
C ILE A 34 11.00 -5.33 -15.41
N ALA A 35 11.73 -5.12 -16.51
CA ALA A 35 12.05 -6.17 -17.48
C ALA A 35 12.82 -7.33 -16.84
N ASN A 36 13.83 -7.01 -16.01
CA ASN A 36 14.62 -8.02 -15.31
C ASN A 36 13.75 -8.84 -14.33
N ARG A 37 12.90 -8.18 -13.54
CA ARG A 37 11.99 -8.88 -12.62
C ARG A 37 11.01 -9.79 -13.36
N LEU A 38 10.47 -9.33 -14.51
CA LEU A 38 9.59 -10.14 -15.34
C LEU A 38 10.31 -11.39 -15.86
N ASN A 39 11.48 -11.22 -16.47
CA ASN A 39 12.25 -12.33 -17.03
C ASN A 39 12.64 -13.37 -15.98
N ILE A 40 13.11 -12.93 -14.81
CA ILE A 40 13.43 -13.82 -13.69
C ILE A 40 12.18 -14.58 -13.23
N SER A 41 11.04 -13.89 -13.12
CA SER A 41 9.79 -14.51 -12.68
C SER A 41 9.29 -15.57 -13.65
N ILE A 42 9.31 -15.29 -14.96
CA ILE A 42 8.94 -16.25 -16.01
C ILE A 42 9.85 -17.48 -15.95
N SER A 43 11.17 -17.27 -15.83
CA SER A 43 12.13 -18.37 -15.74
C SER A 43 11.91 -19.26 -14.50
N LEU A 44 11.69 -18.64 -13.34
CA LEU A 44 11.41 -19.36 -12.09
C LEU A 44 10.09 -20.11 -12.14
N LEU A 45 9.06 -19.54 -12.77
CA LEU A 45 7.78 -20.20 -12.97
C LEU A 45 7.93 -21.44 -13.86
N ALA A 46 8.55 -21.30 -15.03
CA ALA A 46 8.79 -22.41 -15.95
C ALA A 46 9.60 -23.54 -15.28
N LYS A 47 10.60 -23.18 -14.45
CA LYS A 47 11.35 -24.14 -13.66
C LYS A 47 10.47 -24.87 -12.63
N HIS A 48 9.56 -24.15 -11.96
CA HIS A 48 8.65 -24.71 -10.97
C HIS A 48 7.65 -25.68 -11.60
N GLU A 49 7.07 -25.31 -12.75
CA GLU A 49 6.14 -26.15 -13.52
C GLU A 49 6.82 -27.42 -14.03
N LYS A 50 8.09 -27.33 -14.46
CA LYS A 50 8.86 -28.51 -14.87
C LYS A 50 9.18 -29.44 -13.70
N LYS A 51 9.53 -28.89 -12.54
CA LYS A 51 9.78 -29.65 -11.32
C LYS A 51 9.65 -28.74 -10.10
N SER A 52 8.73 -29.07 -9.19
CA SER A 52 8.58 -28.30 -7.96
C SER A 52 9.89 -28.28 -7.16
N PHE A 53 10.36 -27.08 -6.85
CA PHE A 53 11.64 -26.84 -6.15
C PHE A 53 11.48 -25.99 -4.90
N LEU A 54 10.25 -25.53 -4.58
CA LEU A 54 9.99 -24.65 -3.44
C LEU A 54 10.39 -25.29 -2.11
N TRP A 55 10.20 -26.60 -1.97
CA TRP A 55 10.57 -27.37 -0.77
C TRP A 55 12.07 -27.34 -0.45
N ARG A 56 12.91 -26.94 -1.41
CA ARG A 56 14.37 -26.83 -1.24
C ARG A 56 14.84 -25.40 -0.98
N ILE A 57 13.95 -24.41 -1.07
CA ILE A 57 14.33 -23.02 -0.87
C ILE A 57 14.42 -22.74 0.63
N VAL A 58 15.60 -22.31 1.07
CA VAL A 58 15.80 -21.69 2.38
C VAL A 58 15.98 -20.18 2.14
N THR A 59 15.16 -19.36 2.78
CA THR A 59 15.25 -17.89 2.70
C THR A 59 15.52 -17.28 4.07
N GLY A 60 16.06 -16.08 4.10
CA GLY A 60 16.24 -15.28 5.31
C GLY A 60 16.33 -13.80 4.96
N ASP A 61 15.78 -12.95 5.83
CA ASP A 61 15.91 -11.49 5.75
C ASP A 61 15.89 -10.91 7.17
N GLY A 62 16.59 -9.78 7.36
CA GLY A 62 16.63 -9.06 8.61
C GLY A 62 15.47 -8.09 8.72
N LYS A 63 14.77 -8.10 9.85
CA LYS A 63 13.74 -7.10 10.15
C LYS A 63 14.07 -6.39 11.45
N TRP A 64 14.06 -5.06 11.41
CA TRP A 64 14.14 -4.25 12.62
C TRP A 64 12.89 -4.44 13.49
N ILE A 65 13.12 -4.72 14.77
CA ILE A 65 12.07 -4.77 15.79
C ILE A 65 12.26 -3.54 16.67
N TYR A 66 11.30 -2.62 16.60
CA TYR A 66 11.29 -1.42 17.44
C TYR A 66 10.87 -1.79 18.86
N LEU A 67 11.58 -1.24 19.86
CA LEU A 67 11.24 -1.38 21.28
C LEU A 67 9.87 -0.75 21.58
N ASP A 68 9.62 0.45 21.05
CA ASP A 68 8.31 1.08 21.02
C ASP A 68 7.89 1.32 19.57
N ASN A 69 6.76 0.76 19.18
CA ASN A 69 6.11 0.95 17.88
C ASN A 69 4.71 1.53 18.12
N SER A 70 4.65 2.68 18.79
CA SER A 70 3.41 3.38 19.11
C SER A 70 2.64 3.71 17.83
N LYS A 71 1.54 2.96 17.61
CA LYS A 71 0.63 3.19 16.49
C LYS A 71 -0.46 4.16 16.92
N ARG A 72 -0.81 5.09 16.03
CA ARG A 72 -2.02 5.91 16.21
C ARG A 72 -3.25 5.00 16.29
N LYS A 73 -3.92 5.01 17.44
CA LYS A 73 -5.20 4.32 17.62
C LYS A 73 -6.32 5.15 16.99
N LYS A 74 -7.23 4.49 16.29
CA LYS A 74 -8.47 5.11 15.83
C LYS A 74 -9.51 4.98 16.94
N PHE A 75 -10.14 6.08 17.31
CA PHE A 75 -11.22 6.11 18.30
C PHE A 75 -12.52 6.51 17.61
N TRP A 76 -13.63 5.92 18.03
CA TRP A 76 -14.97 6.40 17.68
C TRP A 76 -15.40 7.37 18.76
N ILE A 77 -15.51 8.65 18.42
CA ILE A 77 -15.85 9.74 19.34
C ILE A 77 -16.93 10.61 18.70
N ASN A 78 -17.70 11.30 19.55
CA ASN A 78 -18.69 12.27 19.08
C ASN A 78 -17.99 13.46 18.39
N PRO A 79 -18.68 14.19 17.49
CA PRO A 79 -18.07 15.24 16.64
C PRO A 79 -17.29 16.32 17.40
N ASP A 80 -17.69 16.63 18.63
CA ASP A 80 -17.09 17.70 19.44
C ASP A 80 -16.19 17.17 20.57
N GLN A 81 -15.98 15.85 20.63
CA GLN A 81 -15.24 15.22 21.70
C GLN A 81 -13.75 15.11 21.31
N PRO A 82 -12.81 15.56 22.16
CA PRO A 82 -11.39 15.48 21.84
C PRO A 82 -10.90 14.03 21.84
N SER A 83 -10.10 13.67 20.83
CA SER A 83 -9.38 12.40 20.84
C SER A 83 -8.20 12.46 21.82
N THR A 84 -8.00 11.42 22.62
CA THR A 84 -6.78 11.29 23.42
C THR A 84 -5.57 11.15 22.48
N SER A 85 -4.76 12.20 22.38
CA SER A 85 -3.45 12.14 21.74
C SER A 85 -2.54 11.29 22.63
N THR A 86 -2.35 10.02 22.29
CA THR A 86 -1.20 9.28 22.82
C THR A 86 0.06 9.96 22.28
N PRO A 87 0.94 10.50 23.15
CA PRO A 87 2.19 11.11 22.72
C PRO A 87 3.10 10.06 22.04
N LYS A 88 4.09 10.56 21.30
CA LYS A 88 5.32 9.82 21.05
C LYS A 88 6.18 9.86 22.30
#